data_AF-A0A3B3UFC1-F1
#
_entry.id   AF-A0A3B3UFC1-F1
#
_cell.length_a   1.000
_cell.length_b   1.000
_cell.length_c   1.000
_cell.angle_alpha   90.00
_cell.angle_beta   90.00
_cell.angle_gamma   90.00
#
_symmetry.space_group_name_H-M   'P 1'
#
loop_
_entity.id
_entity.type
_entity.pdbx_description
1 polymer ?
#
loop_
_entity_poly.entity_id
_entity_poly.type
_entity_poly.pdbx_seq_one_letter_code
_entity_poly.pdbx_strand_id
1 'polypeptide(L)'
;MKNDKFPGRNRSSILLSATLVGNSDSDIKIKMFFPDEQPTATERLCVFWDTNKTDWSSEGCIANVTDDNQTLCECNHLTSFSVLMSKSANVKDSSILDMITNIGLGVSIFSLLIFLFVESLVWSAVTKTNLSHFRHTAVVNIAVFRLLADCSFLASTEPTKLSDTWCFTFTVCKHLFYLTMFCWMLCLSVMLVHQLIFVFSPVRKRVFMYLSSIVGYVVPIALVGTSYVYYKYKEQDYYDRESCWLTYVRLLEGSIHAFLLPVVYSLILNVAICVPQTVETESSSGDRSAPCDPGENTS
;
A
#
# COMPACT_ATOMS: atom_id res chain seq x y z
N MET A 1 -3.55 -9.20 -29.04
CA MET A 1 -2.47 -8.50 -29.76
C MET A 1 -1.94 -7.40 -28.86
N LYS A 2 -0.71 -7.53 -28.39
CA LYS A 2 -0.02 -6.54 -27.55
C LYS A 2 0.31 -5.35 -28.45
N ASN A 3 -0.12 -4.15 -28.08
CA ASN A 3 0.06 -2.97 -28.94
C ASN A 3 1.35 -2.25 -28.53
N ASP A 4 2.48 -2.68 -29.07
CA ASP A 4 3.82 -2.19 -28.67
C ASP A 4 4.04 -0.70 -28.99
N LYS A 5 3.20 -0.11 -29.85
CA LYS A 5 3.28 1.29 -30.29
C LYS A 5 2.56 2.28 -29.35
N PHE A 6 1.64 1.81 -28.51
CA PHE A 6 0.86 2.66 -27.60
C PHE A 6 0.77 2.02 -26.20
N PRO A 7 1.87 2.04 -25.43
CA PRO A 7 1.90 1.47 -24.08
C PRO A 7 0.93 2.22 -23.14
N GLY A 8 0.23 1.49 -22.28
CA GLY A 8 -0.63 2.06 -21.23
C GLY A 8 -2.03 2.54 -21.65
N ARG A 9 -2.45 2.30 -22.90
CA ARG A 9 -3.78 2.70 -23.40
C ARG A 9 -4.76 1.53 -23.40
N ASN A 10 -5.93 1.71 -22.79
CA ASN A 10 -7.03 0.75 -22.84
C ASN A 10 -7.87 0.98 -24.09
N ARG A 11 -8.27 -0.11 -24.75
CA ARG A 11 -9.13 -0.05 -25.94
C ARG A 11 -10.59 0.00 -25.50
N SER A 12 -11.33 1.00 -25.95
CA SER A 12 -12.80 0.95 -25.87
C SER A 12 -13.32 0.05 -26.98
N SER A 13 -14.07 -0.99 -26.62
CA SER A 13 -14.63 -1.97 -27.56
C SER A 13 -16.03 -1.61 -28.06
N ILE A 14 -16.64 -0.55 -27.51
CA ILE A 14 -18.04 -0.18 -27.76
C ILE A 14 -18.11 1.04 -28.66
N LEU A 15 -18.70 0.86 -29.85
CA LEU A 15 -19.05 1.91 -30.79
C LEU A 15 -20.54 2.27 -30.58
N LEU A 16 -20.85 3.53 -30.28
CA LEU A 16 -22.26 3.98 -30.14
C LEU A 16 -22.92 4.13 -31.49
N SER A 17 -22.25 4.80 -32.42
CA SER A 17 -22.73 5.04 -33.77
C SER A 17 -21.59 5.42 -34.70
N ALA A 18 -21.76 5.12 -35.99
CA ALA A 18 -20.88 5.57 -37.05
C ALA A 18 -21.73 6.16 -38.17
N THR A 19 -21.41 7.38 -38.57
CA THR A 19 -22.09 8.11 -39.64
C THR A 19 -21.08 8.45 -40.72
N LEU A 20 -21.41 8.10 -41.96
CA LEU A 20 -20.62 8.46 -43.13
C LEU A 20 -21.15 9.78 -43.70
N VAL A 21 -20.28 10.78 -43.78
CA VAL A 21 -20.58 12.13 -44.27
C VAL A 21 -19.68 12.41 -45.48
N GLY A 22 -20.26 12.35 -46.68
CA GLY A 22 -19.56 12.57 -47.96
C GLY A 22 -19.74 11.40 -48.93
N ASN A 23 -20.23 11.68 -50.14
CA ASN A 23 -20.62 10.68 -51.14
C ASN A 23 -19.74 10.73 -52.41
N SER A 24 -18.50 11.19 -52.27
CA SER A 24 -17.54 11.32 -53.37
C SER A 24 -16.17 10.80 -52.93
N ASP A 25 -15.53 10.02 -53.81
CA ASP A 25 -14.29 9.24 -53.58
C ASP A 25 -13.12 10.05 -52.97
N SER A 26 -13.15 11.38 -53.07
CA SER A 26 -12.10 12.28 -52.59
C SER A 26 -12.37 12.95 -51.24
N ASP A 27 -13.57 12.79 -50.63
CA ASP A 27 -14.01 13.57 -49.47
C ASP A 27 -14.85 12.75 -48.48
N ILE A 28 -14.46 11.50 -48.24
CA ILE A 28 -15.17 10.63 -47.31
C ILE A 28 -14.78 10.97 -45.86
N LYS A 29 -15.72 11.46 -45.07
CA LYS A 29 -15.52 11.70 -43.62
C LYS A 29 -16.40 10.78 -42.82
N ILE A 30 -15.80 9.97 -41.96
CA ILE A 30 -16.53 9.08 -41.05
C ILE A 30 -16.47 9.67 -39.66
N LYS A 31 -17.65 9.89 -39.07
CA LYS A 31 -17.81 10.32 -37.69
C LYS A 31 -18.22 9.13 -36.85
N MET A 32 -17.43 8.81 -35.84
CA MET A 32 -17.71 7.71 -34.92
C MET A 32 -17.84 8.25 -33.50
N PHE A 33 -18.89 7.81 -32.81
CA PHE A 33 -19.15 8.18 -31.44
C PHE A 33 -18.82 7.02 -30.51
N PHE A 34 -18.06 7.31 -29.47
CA PHE A 34 -17.70 6.34 -28.43
C PHE A 34 -18.22 6.82 -27.08
N PRO A 35 -18.79 5.91 -26.26
CA PRO A 35 -19.27 6.26 -24.94
C PRO A 35 -18.07 6.56 -24.06
N ASP A 36 -18.20 7.60 -23.24
CA ASP A 36 -17.14 7.97 -22.31
C ASP A 36 -17.20 7.10 -21.06
N GLU A 37 -16.57 5.93 -21.17
CA GLU A 37 -16.41 5.02 -20.03
C GLU A 37 -15.39 5.55 -19.00
N GLN A 38 -14.60 6.58 -19.35
CA GLN A 38 -13.58 7.19 -18.48
C GLN A 38 -13.55 8.73 -18.62
N PRO A 39 -14.39 9.46 -17.86
CA PRO A 39 -14.44 10.94 -17.87
C PRO A 39 -13.15 11.63 -17.41
N THR A 40 -12.17 10.87 -16.91
CA THR A 40 -10.88 11.35 -16.41
C THR A 40 -9.74 11.24 -17.43
N ALA A 41 -10.00 10.77 -18.66
CA ALA A 41 -8.98 10.63 -19.69
C ALA A 41 -8.55 12.00 -20.26
N THR A 42 -7.28 12.38 -20.06
CA THR A 42 -6.71 13.67 -20.50
C THR A 42 -6.39 13.71 -22.00
N GLU A 43 -6.18 12.54 -22.62
CA GLU A 43 -5.83 12.41 -24.03
C GLU A 43 -6.56 11.22 -24.65
N ARG A 44 -7.32 11.49 -25.71
CA ARG A 44 -8.11 10.50 -26.44
C ARG A 44 -7.51 10.37 -27.83
N LEU A 45 -7.12 9.16 -28.25
CA LEU A 45 -6.53 8.94 -29.56
C LEU A 45 -7.36 7.96 -30.38
N CYS A 46 -7.82 8.43 -31.54
CA CYS A 46 -8.46 7.59 -32.54
C CYS A 46 -7.38 6.96 -33.42
N VAL A 47 -7.37 5.64 -33.52
CA VAL A 47 -6.41 4.92 -34.38
C VAL A 47 -7.12 3.94 -35.30
N PHE A 48 -6.47 3.61 -36.40
CA PHE A 48 -6.92 2.60 -37.33
C PHE A 48 -5.81 1.59 -37.60
N TRP A 49 -6.20 0.42 -38.09
CA TRP A 49 -5.25 -0.58 -38.55
C TRP A 49 -4.81 -0.25 -39.98
N ASP A 50 -3.54 0.11 -40.16
CA ASP A 50 -2.93 0.33 -41.47
C ASP A 50 -2.46 -1.02 -42.03
N THR A 51 -3.13 -1.50 -43.07
CA THR A 51 -2.82 -2.79 -43.71
C THR A 51 -1.51 -2.75 -44.51
N ASN A 52 -1.06 -1.57 -44.96
CA ASN A 52 0.20 -1.43 -45.69
C ASN A 52 1.39 -1.47 -44.75
N LYS A 53 1.27 -0.84 -43.57
CA LYS A 53 2.30 -0.84 -42.53
C LYS A 53 2.17 -2.02 -41.56
N THR A 54 1.09 -2.81 -41.67
CA THR A 54 0.73 -3.91 -40.76
C THR A 54 0.77 -3.49 -39.28
N ASP A 55 0.36 -2.25 -39.01
CA ASP A 55 0.54 -1.60 -37.71
C ASP A 55 -0.58 -0.58 -37.44
N TRP A 56 -0.74 -0.14 -36.20
CA TRP A 56 -1.71 0.89 -35.82
C TRP A 56 -1.19 2.29 -36.20
N SER A 57 -2.07 3.11 -36.78
CA SER A 57 -1.76 4.50 -37.19
C SER A 57 -2.87 5.46 -36.75
N SER A 58 -2.50 6.71 -36.47
CA SER A 58 -3.42 7.84 -36.21
C SER A 58 -3.46 8.85 -37.35
N GLU A 59 -2.74 8.59 -38.45
CA GLU A 59 -2.67 9.49 -39.61
C GLU A 59 -4.04 9.63 -40.29
N GLY A 60 -4.60 10.85 -40.32
CA GLY A 60 -5.90 11.11 -40.94
C GLY A 60 -7.11 10.94 -40.02
N CYS A 61 -6.90 10.65 -38.73
CA CYS A 61 -7.93 10.61 -37.70
C CYS A 61 -7.74 11.70 -36.65
N ILE A 62 -8.82 12.41 -36.30
CA ILE A 62 -8.84 13.46 -35.28
C ILE A 62 -9.83 13.06 -34.18
N ALA A 63 -9.41 13.20 -32.92
CA ALA A 63 -10.24 12.95 -31.76
C ALA A 63 -10.74 14.28 -31.17
N ASN A 64 -12.05 14.47 -31.12
CA ASN A 64 -12.71 15.60 -30.48
C ASN A 64 -13.60 15.11 -29.32
N VAL A 65 -13.87 16.00 -28.36
CA VAL A 65 -14.81 15.75 -27.26
C VAL A 65 -16.08 16.52 -27.55
N THR A 66 -17.25 15.90 -27.44
CA THR A 66 -18.55 16.55 -27.60
C THR A 66 -19.10 17.06 -26.27
N ASP A 67 -20.03 18.03 -26.31
CA ASP A 67 -20.65 18.64 -25.12
C ASP A 67 -21.36 17.62 -24.21
N ASP A 68 -21.86 16.51 -24.77
CA ASP A 68 -22.46 15.40 -24.02
C ASP A 68 -21.42 14.45 -23.40
N ASN A 69 -20.17 14.92 -23.26
CA ASN A 69 -19.05 14.16 -22.72
C ASN A 69 -18.85 12.84 -23.48
N GLN A 70 -18.96 12.83 -24.82
CA GLN A 70 -18.66 11.67 -25.66
C GLN A 70 -17.38 11.93 -26.47
N THR A 71 -16.74 10.86 -26.92
CA THR A 71 -15.56 10.97 -27.80
C THR A 71 -16.00 10.86 -29.25
N LEU A 72 -15.79 11.92 -30.02
CA LEU A 72 -16.02 11.96 -31.46
C LEU A 72 -14.70 11.73 -32.20
N CYS A 73 -14.61 10.64 -32.94
CA CYS A 73 -13.52 10.38 -33.86
C CYS A 73 -13.93 10.73 -35.28
N GLU A 74 -13.21 11.65 -35.93
CA GLU A 74 -13.38 11.99 -37.34
C GLU A 74 -12.18 11.46 -38.15
N CYS A 75 -12.42 10.55 -39.10
CA CYS A 75 -11.37 9.98 -39.96
C CYS A 75 -11.73 10.16 -41.44
N ASN A 76 -10.72 10.28 -42.30
CA ASN A 76 -10.87 10.55 -43.74
C ASN A 76 -10.73 9.32 -44.66
N HIS A 77 -10.87 8.11 -44.12
CA HIS A 77 -10.69 6.84 -44.85
C HIS A 77 -11.68 5.78 -44.35
N LEU A 78 -12.04 4.77 -45.17
CA LEU A 78 -12.80 3.59 -44.73
C LEU A 78 -11.86 2.45 -44.34
N THR A 79 -11.56 2.28 -43.05
CA THR A 79 -10.79 1.13 -42.54
C THR A 79 -11.39 0.63 -41.21
N SER A 80 -10.92 -0.51 -40.70
CA SER A 80 -11.36 -1.00 -39.38
C SER A 80 -10.75 -0.14 -38.27
N PHE A 81 -11.60 0.53 -37.49
CA PHE A 81 -11.18 1.49 -36.46
C PHE A 81 -11.18 0.88 -35.05
N SER A 82 -10.31 1.40 -34.17
CA SER A 82 -10.40 1.16 -32.73
C SER A 82 -9.97 2.40 -31.95
N VAL A 83 -10.64 2.74 -30.86
CA VAL A 83 -10.24 3.88 -30.03
C VAL A 83 -9.32 3.42 -28.91
N LEU A 84 -8.21 4.15 -28.74
CA LEU A 84 -7.28 3.99 -27.64
C LEU A 84 -7.50 5.12 -26.64
N MET A 85 -8.04 4.78 -25.49
CA MET A 85 -8.15 5.67 -24.33
C MET A 85 -6.86 5.53 -23.51
N SER A 86 -6.10 6.62 -23.39
CA SER A 86 -4.95 6.67 -22.49
C SER A 86 -5.41 7.19 -21.13
N LYS A 87 -5.23 6.40 -20.08
CA LYS A 87 -5.16 6.97 -18.74
C LYS A 87 -3.77 7.59 -18.65
N SER A 88 -3.65 8.87 -19.05
CA SER A 88 -2.53 9.66 -18.56
C SER A 88 -2.72 9.68 -17.05
N ALA A 89 -2.02 8.79 -16.35
CA ALA A 89 -1.90 8.90 -14.91
C ALA A 89 -1.44 10.32 -14.67
N ASN A 90 -2.27 11.13 -14.00
CA ASN A 90 -2.02 12.54 -13.75
C ASN A 90 -0.57 12.71 -13.28
N VAL A 91 0.30 13.12 -14.19
CA VAL A 91 1.74 13.31 -13.92
C VAL A 91 1.92 14.37 -12.85
N LYS A 92 0.93 15.27 -12.71
CA LYS A 92 0.84 16.25 -11.62
C LYS A 92 0.44 15.63 -10.28
N ASP A 93 -0.53 14.70 -10.24
CA ASP A 93 -0.98 14.12 -8.97
C ASP A 93 0.09 13.17 -8.39
N SER A 94 0.73 12.37 -9.24
CA SER A 94 1.86 11.51 -8.83
C SER A 94 3.02 12.32 -8.24
N SER A 95 3.43 13.40 -8.91
CA SER A 95 4.50 14.26 -8.41
C SER A 95 4.19 14.94 -7.07
N ILE A 96 2.93 15.33 -6.82
CA ILE A 96 2.51 15.92 -5.54
C ILE A 96 2.48 14.85 -4.43
N LEU A 97 1.93 13.68 -4.73
CA LEU A 97 1.89 12.54 -3.79
C LEU A 97 3.30 12.10 -3.38
N ASP A 98 4.23 12.06 -4.32
CA ASP A 98 5.64 11.71 -4.05
C ASP A 98 6.31 12.76 -3.17
N MET A 99 6.06 14.06 -3.43
CA MET A 99 6.58 15.15 -2.62
C MET A 99 6.05 15.09 -1.18
N ILE A 100 4.75 14.90 -1.00
CA ILE A 100 4.12 14.77 0.33
C ILE A 100 4.68 13.54 1.06
N THR A 101 4.79 12.41 0.36
CA THR A 101 5.32 11.17 0.94
C THR A 101 6.77 11.34 1.37
N ASN A 102 7.61 11.97 0.56
CA ASN A 102 9.01 12.22 0.85
C ASN A 102 9.20 13.12 2.09
N ILE A 103 8.44 14.22 2.18
CA ILE A 103 8.47 15.11 3.35
C ILE A 103 7.95 14.38 4.59
N GLY A 104 6.84 13.66 4.47
CA GLY A 104 6.24 12.90 5.57
C GLY A 104 7.19 11.82 6.13
N LEU A 105 7.88 11.10 5.25
CA LEU A 105 8.90 10.12 5.64
C LEU A 105 10.11 10.77 6.31
N GLY A 106 10.59 11.91 5.80
CA GLY A 106 11.68 12.66 6.43
C GLY A 106 11.35 13.07 7.87
N VAL A 107 10.14 13.60 8.10
CA VAL A 107 9.66 13.97 9.43
C VAL A 107 9.50 12.74 10.33
N SER A 108 8.93 11.64 9.80
CA SER A 108 8.83 10.36 10.50
C SER A 108 10.19 9.87 10.99
N ILE A 109 11.18 9.79 10.10
CA ILE A 109 12.55 9.37 10.42
C ILE A 109 13.15 10.24 11.52
N PHE A 110 13.05 11.57 11.40
CA PHE A 110 13.62 12.48 12.38
C PHE A 110 12.99 12.30 13.77
N SER A 111 11.66 12.19 13.84
CA SER A 111 10.94 11.95 15.09
C SER A 111 11.29 10.58 15.72
N LEU A 112 11.45 9.54 14.91
CA LEU A 112 11.86 8.20 15.38
C LEU A 112 13.29 8.20 15.92
N LEU A 113 14.20 8.96 15.32
CA LEU A 113 15.57 9.10 15.82
C LEU A 113 15.61 9.78 17.18
N ILE A 114 14.83 10.85 17.37
CA ILE A 114 14.69 11.51 18.68
C ILE A 114 14.08 10.55 19.69
N PHE A 115 13.04 9.81 19.30
CA PHE A 115 12.39 8.81 20.15
C PHE A 115 13.39 7.75 20.64
N LEU A 116 14.16 7.15 19.73
CA LEU A 116 15.18 6.16 20.07
C LEU A 116 16.28 6.73 20.97
N PHE A 117 16.67 8.00 20.73
CA PHE A 117 17.65 8.69 21.56
C PHE A 117 17.15 8.86 23.00
N VAL A 118 15.92 9.34 23.19
CA VAL A 118 15.31 9.51 24.52
C VAL A 118 15.17 8.16 25.23
N GLU A 119 14.68 7.13 24.53
CA GLU A 119 14.56 5.78 25.07
C GLU A 119 15.91 5.23 25.53
N SER A 120 16.98 5.47 24.76
CA SER A 120 18.34 5.06 25.14
C SER A 120 18.85 5.76 26.40
N LEU A 121 18.53 7.04 26.61
CA LEU A 121 18.93 7.78 27.82
C LEU A 121 18.18 7.31 29.05
N VAL A 122 16.88 7.06 28.89
CA VAL A 122 15.97 6.69 29.99
C VAL A 122 16.07 5.20 30.32
N TRP A 123 16.68 4.41 29.44
CA TRP A 123 16.82 2.95 29.56
C TRP A 123 17.28 2.52 30.95
N SER A 124 18.46 2.98 31.39
CA SER A 124 19.03 2.57 32.68
C SER A 124 18.18 2.99 33.88
N ALA A 125 17.39 4.05 33.76
CA ALA A 125 16.54 4.56 34.84
C ALA A 125 15.22 3.79 34.97
N VAL A 126 14.65 3.34 33.85
CA VAL A 126 13.27 2.81 33.77
C VAL A 126 13.21 1.29 33.59
N THR A 127 14.26 0.62 33.10
CA THR A 127 14.30 -0.85 32.97
C THR A 127 14.65 -1.56 34.29
N LYS A 128 14.13 -1.06 35.41
CA LYS A 128 14.33 -1.65 36.75
C LYS A 128 13.48 -2.90 36.98
N THR A 129 12.31 -2.99 36.33
CA THR A 129 11.40 -4.13 36.46
C THR A 129 11.46 -5.03 35.22
N ASN A 130 11.14 -6.31 35.41
CA ASN A 130 11.17 -7.30 34.33
C ASN A 130 10.23 -6.95 33.17
N LEU A 131 9.09 -6.37 33.51
CA LEU A 131 8.05 -5.96 32.59
C LEU A 131 8.42 -4.68 31.85
N SER A 132 8.93 -3.66 32.55
CA SER A 132 9.36 -2.43 31.88
C SER A 132 10.48 -2.73 30.89
N HIS A 133 11.45 -3.58 31.25
CA HIS A 133 12.49 -4.00 30.32
C HIS A 133 11.94 -4.58 29.02
N PHE A 134 10.99 -5.53 29.08
CA PHE A 134 10.40 -6.09 27.87
C PHE A 134 9.65 -5.04 27.06
N ARG A 135 8.81 -4.22 27.72
CA ARG A 135 8.02 -3.16 27.07
C ARG A 135 8.93 -2.21 26.29
N HIS A 136 9.96 -1.67 26.94
CA HIS A 136 10.91 -0.76 26.32
C HIS A 136 11.70 -1.45 25.19
N THR A 137 12.08 -2.72 25.36
CA THR A 137 12.73 -3.50 24.28
C THR A 137 11.82 -3.67 23.06
N ALA A 138 10.55 -4.02 23.27
CA ALA A 138 9.59 -4.20 22.18
C ALA A 138 9.32 -2.89 21.44
N VAL A 139 9.13 -1.80 22.19
CA VAL A 139 8.92 -0.45 21.63
C VAL A 139 10.14 0.03 20.84
N VAL A 140 11.36 -0.20 21.36
CA VAL A 140 12.60 0.12 20.63
C VAL A 140 12.72 -0.73 19.36
N ASN A 141 12.43 -2.03 19.40
CA ASN A 141 12.43 -2.88 18.20
C ASN A 141 11.42 -2.38 17.16
N ILE A 142 10.19 -2.05 17.57
CA ILE A 142 9.16 -1.47 16.69
C ILE A 142 9.69 -0.19 16.01
N ALA A 143 10.27 0.72 16.79
CA ALA A 143 10.81 1.97 16.28
C ALA A 143 12.00 1.76 15.33
N VAL A 144 12.91 0.82 15.64
CA VAL A 144 14.04 0.48 14.77
C VAL A 144 13.57 -0.12 13.44
N PHE A 145 12.66 -1.10 13.46
CA PHE A 145 12.15 -1.69 12.21
C PHE A 145 11.36 -0.69 11.39
N ARG A 146 10.60 0.20 12.04
CA ARG A 146 9.91 1.31 11.38
C ARG A 146 10.90 2.27 10.72
N LEU A 147 11.95 2.66 11.42
CA LEU A 147 13.01 3.52 10.90
C LEU A 147 13.71 2.89 9.69
N LEU A 148 14.08 1.61 9.77
CA LEU A 148 14.70 0.88 8.67
C LEU A 148 13.77 0.76 7.45
N ALA A 149 12.46 0.58 7.67
CA ALA A 149 11.46 0.55 6.61
C ALA A 149 11.35 1.92 5.92
N ASP A 150 11.24 3.01 6.69
CA ASP A 150 11.12 4.37 6.16
C ASP A 150 12.39 4.77 5.39
N CYS A 151 13.59 4.44 5.91
CA CYS A 151 14.86 4.62 5.20
C CYS A 151 14.93 3.81 3.90
N SER A 152 14.47 2.56 3.91
CA SER A 152 14.46 1.71 2.71
C SER A 152 13.48 2.24 1.66
N PHE A 153 12.33 2.78 2.09
CA PHE A 153 11.37 3.44 1.22
C PHE A 153 11.98 4.68 0.57
N LEU A 154 12.60 5.54 1.38
CA LEU A 154 13.24 6.77 0.92
C LEU A 154 14.39 6.49 -0.06
N ALA A 155 15.21 5.47 0.21
CA ALA A 155 16.30 5.05 -0.67
C ALA A 155 15.80 4.54 -2.04
N SER A 156 14.53 4.17 -2.13
CA SER A 156 13.89 3.56 -3.29
C SER A 156 13.05 4.53 -4.12
N THR A 157 12.98 5.80 -3.73
CA THR A 157 12.21 6.85 -4.43
C THR A 157 12.79 7.19 -5.82
N GLU A 158 14.08 6.95 -6.03
CA GLU A 158 14.76 7.17 -7.32
C GLU A 158 15.19 5.83 -7.96
N PRO A 159 14.24 5.03 -8.46
CA PRO A 159 14.50 3.69 -9.00
C PRO A 159 15.47 3.71 -10.20
N THR A 160 15.50 4.81 -10.97
CA THR A 160 16.37 4.98 -12.15
C THR A 160 17.86 4.99 -11.81
N LYS A 161 18.24 5.27 -10.56
CA LYS A 161 19.64 5.25 -10.09
C LYS A 161 20.02 3.93 -9.44
N LEU A 162 19.07 3.03 -9.23
CA LEU A 162 19.28 1.77 -8.51
C LEU A 162 19.50 0.62 -9.50
N SER A 163 20.45 -0.27 -9.18
CA SER A 163 20.54 -1.53 -9.90
C SER A 163 19.36 -2.44 -9.54
N ASP A 164 18.99 -3.36 -10.44
CA ASP A 164 17.96 -4.38 -10.22
C ASP A 164 18.12 -5.11 -8.86
N THR A 165 19.36 -5.41 -8.46
CA THR A 165 19.68 -6.09 -7.19
C THR A 165 19.32 -5.23 -5.97
N TRP A 166 19.59 -3.92 -6.02
CA TRP A 166 19.27 -2.99 -4.93
C TRP A 166 17.76 -2.78 -4.81
N CYS A 167 17.07 -2.66 -5.94
CA CYS A 167 15.61 -2.55 -6.01
C CYS A 167 14.92 -3.78 -5.37
N PHE A 168 15.38 -4.98 -5.72
CA PHE A 168 14.93 -6.23 -5.10
C PHE A 168 15.22 -6.27 -3.60
N THR A 169 16.45 -5.89 -3.21
CA THR A 169 16.88 -5.87 -1.81
C THR A 169 15.99 -4.95 -0.98
N PHE A 170 15.76 -3.70 -1.43
CA PHE A 170 14.88 -2.77 -0.72
C PHE A 170 13.44 -3.27 -0.66
N THR A 171 12.94 -3.93 -1.70
CA THR A 171 11.60 -4.53 -1.69
C THR A 171 11.46 -5.59 -0.58
N VAL A 172 12.41 -6.53 -0.52
CA VAL A 172 12.43 -7.59 0.49
C VAL A 172 12.63 -7.00 1.90
N CYS A 173 13.54 -6.04 2.04
CA CYS A 173 13.80 -5.35 3.30
C CYS A 173 12.55 -4.65 3.83
N LYS A 174 11.88 -3.83 3.02
CA LYS A 174 10.65 -3.13 3.46
C LYS A 174 9.56 -4.14 3.85
N HIS A 175 9.36 -5.21 3.06
CA HIS A 175 8.37 -6.25 3.36
C HIS A 175 8.66 -6.90 4.72
N LEU A 176 9.91 -7.30 4.96
CA LEU A 176 10.34 -7.90 6.22
C LEU A 176 10.23 -6.95 7.41
N PHE A 177 10.68 -5.70 7.26
CA PHE A 177 10.70 -4.72 8.34
C PHE A 177 9.29 -4.34 8.80
N TYR A 178 8.35 -4.13 7.87
CA TYR A 178 6.97 -3.87 8.25
C TYR A 178 6.32 -5.07 8.93
N LEU A 179 6.48 -6.29 8.42
CA LEU A 179 5.94 -7.49 9.07
C LEU A 179 6.51 -7.69 10.48
N THR A 180 7.82 -7.51 10.64
CA THR A 180 8.50 -7.56 11.93
C THR A 180 7.94 -6.54 12.91
N MET A 181 7.74 -5.30 12.44
CA MET A 181 7.12 -4.24 13.23
C MET A 181 5.69 -4.62 13.69
N PHE A 182 4.85 -5.16 12.80
CA PHE A 182 3.50 -5.64 13.17
C PHE A 182 3.53 -6.81 14.16
N CYS A 183 4.43 -7.78 13.99
CA CYS A 183 4.58 -8.89 14.93
C CYS A 183 5.03 -8.42 16.32
N TRP A 184 5.95 -7.46 16.40
CA TRP A 184 6.36 -6.87 17.68
C TRP A 184 5.26 -6.05 18.33
N MET A 185 4.46 -5.31 17.55
CA MET A 185 3.27 -4.62 18.06
C MET A 185 2.24 -5.61 18.64
N LEU A 186 1.99 -6.73 17.96
CA LEU A 186 1.14 -7.80 18.50
C LEU A 186 1.68 -8.37 19.82
N CYS A 187 2.99 -8.64 19.89
CA CYS A 187 3.62 -9.14 21.11
C CYS A 187 3.49 -8.13 22.27
N LEU A 188 3.63 -6.84 21.98
CA LEU A 188 3.43 -5.76 22.95
C LEU A 188 1.98 -5.72 23.44
N SER A 189 1.00 -5.78 22.54
CA SER A 189 -0.44 -5.78 22.89
C SER A 189 -0.83 -6.99 23.74
N VAL A 190 -0.39 -8.19 23.36
CA VAL A 190 -0.64 -9.43 24.13
C VAL A 190 0.00 -9.34 25.52
N MET A 191 1.21 -8.78 25.63
CA MET A 191 1.87 -8.59 26.92
C MET A 191 1.04 -7.68 27.84
N LEU A 192 0.54 -6.56 27.33
CA LEU A 192 -0.25 -5.60 28.13
C LEU A 192 -1.52 -6.25 28.69
N VAL A 193 -2.24 -7.02 27.86
CA VAL A 193 -3.44 -7.73 28.32
C VAL A 193 -3.12 -8.84 29.31
N HIS A 194 -2.09 -9.64 29.05
CA HIS A 194 -1.68 -10.69 29.99
C HIS A 194 -1.34 -10.10 31.36
N GLN A 195 -0.69 -8.94 31.40
CA GLN A 195 -0.34 -8.29 32.65
C GLN A 195 -1.58 -7.81 33.43
N LEU A 196 -2.61 -7.31 32.74
CA LEU A 196 -3.84 -6.86 33.38
C LEU A 196 -4.65 -8.01 33.94
N ILE A 197 -4.75 -9.13 33.21
CA ILE A 197 -5.53 -10.30 33.63
C ILE A 197 -4.79 -11.10 34.71
N PHE A 198 -3.49 -11.34 34.55
CA PHE A 198 -2.69 -12.20 35.43
C PHE A 198 -1.77 -11.43 36.36
N VAL A 199 -2.31 -10.42 37.06
CA VAL A 199 -1.53 -9.56 37.97
C VAL A 199 -0.81 -10.35 39.08
N PHE A 200 -1.35 -11.52 39.47
CA PHE A 200 -0.83 -12.35 40.57
C PHE A 200 0.04 -13.54 40.13
N SER A 201 0.19 -13.82 38.83
CA SER A 201 0.99 -14.96 38.32
C SER A 201 1.94 -14.53 37.21
N PRO A 202 3.07 -13.89 37.54
CA PRO A 202 4.02 -13.42 36.54
C PRO A 202 4.71 -14.60 35.84
N VAL A 203 4.62 -14.64 34.51
CA VAL A 203 5.38 -15.57 33.66
C VAL A 203 6.89 -15.33 33.77
N ARG A 204 7.67 -16.41 33.68
CA ARG A 204 9.14 -16.38 33.83
C ARG A 204 9.78 -15.55 32.71
N LYS A 205 10.51 -14.49 33.08
CA LYS A 205 11.23 -13.52 32.21
C LYS A 205 11.85 -14.14 30.94
N ARG A 206 12.63 -15.20 31.10
CA ARG A 206 13.40 -15.82 30.01
C ARG A 206 12.49 -16.49 28.98
N VAL A 207 11.40 -17.11 29.41
CA VAL A 207 10.50 -17.88 28.54
C VAL A 207 9.67 -16.93 27.69
N PHE A 208 9.06 -15.91 28.31
CA PHE A 208 8.25 -14.94 27.58
C PHE A 208 9.06 -14.11 26.59
N MET A 209 10.24 -13.62 26.99
CA MET A 209 11.13 -12.86 26.10
C MET A 209 11.62 -13.71 24.93
N TYR A 210 11.95 -14.97 25.17
CA TYR A 210 12.39 -15.90 24.13
C TYR A 210 11.26 -16.22 23.15
N LEU A 211 10.06 -16.52 23.64
CA LEU A 211 8.87 -16.78 22.81
C LEU A 211 8.51 -15.57 21.94
N SER A 212 8.41 -14.37 22.54
CA SER A 212 8.09 -13.16 21.79
C SER A 212 9.18 -12.78 20.79
N SER A 213 10.45 -13.05 21.08
CA SER A 213 11.54 -12.84 20.11
C SER A 213 11.46 -13.84 18.96
N ILE A 214 11.12 -15.11 19.23
CA ILE A 214 10.88 -16.11 18.20
C ILE A 214 9.73 -15.66 17.30
N VAL A 215 8.58 -15.30 17.87
CA VAL A 215 7.41 -14.88 17.10
C VAL A 215 7.70 -13.59 16.33
N GLY A 216 8.37 -12.63 16.97
CA GLY A 216 8.72 -11.35 16.38
C GLY A 216 9.67 -11.44 15.18
N TYR A 217 10.49 -12.49 15.07
CA TYR A 217 11.47 -12.62 13.97
C TYR A 217 11.19 -13.80 13.03
N VAL A 218 10.90 -14.98 13.57
CA VAL A 218 10.76 -16.21 12.78
C VAL A 218 9.49 -16.14 11.92
N VAL A 219 8.39 -15.59 12.45
CA VAL A 219 7.13 -15.49 11.69
C VAL A 219 7.27 -14.55 10.49
N PRO A 220 7.79 -13.30 10.61
CA PRO A 220 8.05 -12.45 9.45
C PRO A 220 8.98 -13.09 8.42
N ILE A 221 10.07 -13.72 8.85
CA ILE A 221 11.03 -14.37 7.94
C ILE A 221 10.36 -15.52 7.17
N ALA A 222 9.59 -16.35 7.87
CA ALA A 222 8.84 -17.44 7.25
C ALA A 222 7.84 -16.90 6.23
N LEU A 223 7.05 -15.87 6.57
CA LEU A 223 6.07 -15.26 5.67
C LEU A 223 6.71 -14.70 4.40
N VAL A 224 7.81 -13.95 4.53
CA VAL A 224 8.53 -13.40 3.37
C VAL A 224 9.12 -14.53 2.53
N GLY A 225 9.72 -15.54 3.15
CA GLY A 225 10.32 -16.69 2.47
C GLY A 225 9.28 -17.51 1.69
N THR A 226 8.16 -17.86 2.34
CA THR A 226 7.08 -18.62 1.68
C THR A 226 6.44 -17.81 0.57
N SER A 227 6.27 -16.49 0.75
CA SER A 227 5.74 -15.62 -0.29
C SER A 227 6.66 -15.60 -1.50
N TYR A 228 7.96 -15.37 -1.29
CA TYR A 228 8.94 -15.37 -2.38
C TYR A 228 8.96 -16.70 -3.15
N VAL A 229 8.99 -17.83 -2.44
CA VAL A 229 8.96 -19.17 -3.06
C VAL A 229 7.66 -19.40 -3.85
N TYR A 230 6.52 -18.97 -3.30
CA TYR A 230 5.22 -19.11 -3.94
C TYR A 230 5.13 -18.35 -5.27
N TYR A 231 5.58 -17.08 -5.31
CA TYR A 231 5.57 -16.30 -6.57
C TYR A 231 6.60 -16.80 -7.57
N LYS A 232 7.77 -17.27 -7.09
CA LYS A 232 8.76 -17.91 -7.94
C LYS A 232 8.21 -19.17 -8.62
N TYR A 233 7.42 -19.98 -7.90
CA TYR A 233 6.79 -21.17 -8.45
C TYR A 233 5.69 -20.84 -9.48
N LYS A 234 4.99 -19.71 -9.30
CA LYS A 234 3.89 -19.28 -10.17
C LYS A 234 4.35 -18.52 -11.43
N GLU A 235 5.67 -18.37 -11.63
CA GLU A 235 6.28 -17.59 -12.73
C GLU A 235 5.72 -16.15 -12.81
N GLN A 236 5.38 -15.57 -11.65
CA GLN A 236 4.88 -14.19 -11.55
C GLN A 236 5.94 -13.28 -10.93
N ASP A 237 5.98 -12.04 -11.40
CA ASP A 237 6.89 -11.02 -10.86
C ASP A 237 6.52 -10.68 -9.40
N TYR A 238 7.43 -10.97 -8.48
CA TYR A 238 7.29 -10.70 -7.05
C TYR A 238 7.34 -9.20 -6.72
N TYR A 239 8.12 -8.44 -7.51
CA TYR A 239 8.31 -7.01 -7.32
C TYR A 239 8.21 -6.26 -8.64
N ASP A 240 7.75 -5.02 -8.55
CA ASP A 240 7.72 -4.06 -9.64
C ASP A 240 9.02 -3.25 -9.69
N ARG A 241 9.58 -3.08 -10.90
CA ARG A 241 10.84 -2.36 -11.11
C ARG A 241 10.67 -0.85 -11.12
N GLU A 242 9.49 -0.35 -11.45
CA GLU A 242 9.22 1.08 -11.50
C GLU A 242 9.04 1.67 -10.10
N SER A 243 8.46 0.89 -9.18
CA SER A 243 8.21 1.35 -7.80
C SER A 243 9.17 0.73 -6.77
N CYS A 244 10.00 -0.24 -7.16
CA CYS A 244 10.85 -1.05 -6.27
C CYS A 244 10.09 -1.50 -5.01
N TRP A 245 8.93 -2.10 -5.28
CA TRP A 245 7.95 -2.54 -4.30
C TRP A 245 7.23 -3.82 -4.78
N LEU A 246 6.47 -4.49 -3.91
CA LEU A 246 5.63 -5.63 -4.30
C LEU A 246 4.64 -5.26 -5.40
N THR A 247 4.50 -6.12 -6.41
CA THR A 247 3.62 -5.90 -7.56
C THR A 247 2.16 -5.66 -7.12
N TYR A 248 1.63 -4.48 -7.46
CA TYR A 248 0.25 -4.07 -7.18
C TYR A 248 -0.58 -4.08 -8.47
N VAL A 249 -1.54 -5.01 -8.58
CA VAL A 249 -2.52 -5.02 -9.69
C VAL A 249 -3.92 -4.75 -9.16
N ARG A 250 -4.36 -5.52 -8.16
CA ARG A 250 -5.57 -5.29 -7.34
C ARG A 250 -5.33 -5.77 -5.90
N LEU A 251 -6.22 -5.39 -4.97
CA LEU A 251 -6.15 -5.82 -3.56
C LEU A 251 -6.02 -7.34 -3.34
N LEU A 252 -6.62 -8.17 -4.21
CA LEU A 252 -6.51 -9.64 -4.19
C LEU A 252 -5.71 -10.23 -5.36
N GLU A 253 -5.19 -9.40 -6.27
CA GLU A 253 -4.56 -9.85 -7.51
C GLU A 253 -3.18 -9.18 -7.62
N GLY A 254 -2.09 -9.95 -7.48
CA GLY A 254 -0.71 -9.43 -7.44
C GLY A 254 0.03 -9.82 -6.17
N SER A 255 1.31 -9.46 -6.05
CA SER A 255 2.14 -9.94 -4.94
C SER A 255 1.80 -9.29 -3.59
N ILE A 256 1.15 -8.12 -3.62
CA ILE A 256 0.85 -7.28 -2.46
C ILE A 256 -0.03 -7.95 -1.40
N HIS A 257 -0.88 -8.91 -1.76
CA HIS A 257 -1.77 -9.59 -0.80
C HIS A 257 -1.00 -10.38 0.26
N ALA A 258 0.20 -10.87 -0.08
CA ALA A 258 1.08 -11.56 0.85
C ALA A 258 1.54 -10.65 2.00
N PHE A 259 1.58 -9.34 1.77
CA PHE A 259 1.84 -8.34 2.80
C PHE A 259 0.55 -7.87 3.48
N LEU A 260 -0.49 -7.54 2.70
CA LEU A 260 -1.72 -6.96 3.25
C LEU A 260 -2.50 -7.91 4.15
N LEU A 261 -2.57 -9.21 3.84
CA LEU A 261 -3.30 -10.17 4.65
C LEU A 261 -2.74 -10.28 6.08
N PRO A 262 -1.42 -10.53 6.29
CA PRO A 262 -0.83 -10.51 7.63
C PRO A 262 -1.00 -9.17 8.36
N VAL A 263 -0.89 -8.05 7.65
CA VAL A 263 -1.02 -6.71 8.24
C VAL A 263 -2.44 -6.48 8.73
N VAL A 264 -3.45 -6.69 7.88
CA VAL A 264 -4.86 -6.52 8.23
C VAL A 264 -5.25 -7.47 9.36
N TYR A 265 -4.80 -8.72 9.31
CA TYR A 265 -5.02 -9.68 10.39
C TYR A 265 -4.39 -9.20 11.72
N SER A 266 -3.15 -8.72 11.66
CA SER A 266 -2.45 -8.17 12.84
C SER A 266 -3.15 -6.95 13.41
N LEU A 267 -3.66 -6.06 12.56
CA LEU A 267 -4.42 -4.88 12.99
C LEU A 267 -5.73 -5.26 13.68
N ILE A 268 -6.49 -6.21 13.10
CA ILE A 268 -7.74 -6.70 13.69
C ILE A 268 -7.47 -7.33 15.06
N LEU A 269 -6.45 -8.18 15.18
CA LEU A 269 -6.08 -8.76 16.47
C LEU A 269 -5.69 -7.70 17.50
N ASN A 270 -4.87 -6.71 17.12
CA ASN A 270 -4.50 -5.63 18.02
C ASN A 270 -5.72 -4.85 18.52
N VAL A 271 -6.66 -4.49 17.63
CA VAL A 271 -7.89 -3.77 17.99
C VAL A 271 -8.78 -4.64 18.89
N ALA A 272 -8.99 -5.90 18.53
CA ALA A 272 -9.80 -6.84 19.31
C ALA A 272 -9.25 -7.07 20.72
N ILE A 273 -7.93 -7.04 20.89
CA ILE A 273 -7.26 -7.18 22.19
C ILE A 273 -7.31 -5.87 23.00
N CYS A 274 -7.19 -4.71 22.35
CA CYS A 274 -7.08 -3.42 23.03
C CYS A 274 -8.44 -2.82 23.45
N VAL A 275 -9.50 -3.01 22.66
CA VAL A 275 -10.83 -2.41 22.93
C VAL A 275 -11.46 -2.88 24.26
N PRO A 276 -11.51 -4.19 24.57
CA PRO A 276 -12.05 -4.66 25.86
C PRO A 276 -11.27 -4.08 27.05
N GLN A 277 -9.95 -3.99 26.90
CA GLN A 277 -9.06 -3.44 27.92
C GLN A 277 -9.40 -1.98 28.24
N THR A 278 -9.60 -1.14 27.21
CA THR A 278 -9.93 0.28 27.43
C THR A 278 -11.27 0.45 28.13
N VAL A 279 -12.28 -0.35 27.75
CA VAL A 279 -13.62 -0.31 28.34
C VAL A 279 -13.59 -0.77 29.80
N GLU A 280 -12.84 -1.82 30.12
CA GLU A 280 -12.71 -2.34 31.48
C GLU A 280 -11.92 -1.37 32.39
N THR A 281 -10.88 -0.71 31.87
CA THR A 281 -10.19 0.36 32.60
C THR A 281 -11.09 1.57 32.85
N GLU A 282 -11.95 1.93 31.90
CA GLU A 282 -12.89 3.03 32.07
C GLU A 282 -13.97 2.68 33.11
N SER A 283 -14.53 1.47 33.04
CA SER A 283 -15.45 0.93 34.05
C SER A 283 -14.83 0.90 35.46
N SER A 284 -13.59 0.45 35.60
CA SER A 284 -12.88 0.44 36.89
C SER A 284 -12.52 1.85 37.39
N SER A 285 -12.29 2.80 36.49
CA SER A 285 -12.06 4.22 36.84
C SER A 285 -13.34 4.93 37.26
N GLY A 286 -14.48 4.61 36.62
CA GLY A 286 -15.80 5.13 36.97
C GLY A 286 -16.27 4.68 38.36
N ASP A 287 -15.97 3.44 38.75
CA ASP A 287 -16.28 2.92 40.08
C ASP A 287 -15.43 3.56 41.19
N ARG A 288 -14.22 4.06 40.87
CA ARG A 288 -13.38 4.80 41.83
C ARG A 288 -13.82 6.25 42.06
N SER A 289 -14.75 6.76 41.26
CA SER A 289 -15.35 8.10 41.41
C SER A 289 -16.70 8.10 42.12
N ALA A 290 -17.21 6.94 42.58
CA ALA A 290 -18.37 6.92 43.48
C ALA A 290 -17.98 7.55 44.84
N PRO A 291 -18.70 8.58 45.33
CA PRO A 291 -18.50 9.10 46.67
C PRO A 291 -18.79 7.98 47.68
N CYS A 292 -17.90 7.76 48.65
CA CYS A 292 -18.25 7.01 49.86
C CYS A 292 -19.44 7.72 50.52
N ASP A 293 -20.61 7.12 50.43
CA ASP A 293 -21.82 7.57 51.12
C ASP A 293 -21.60 7.39 52.64
N PRO A 294 -21.61 8.47 53.45
CA PRO A 294 -21.52 8.34 54.90
C PRO A 294 -22.94 8.13 55.43
N GLY A 295 -23.38 6.87 55.44
CA GLY A 295 -24.67 6.49 56.00
C GLY A 295 -24.51 5.48 57.11
N GLU A 296 -24.95 5.85 58.31
CA GLU A 296 -25.53 4.95 59.32
C GLU A 296 -24.58 4.42 60.42
N ASN A 297 -24.55 5.14 61.55
CA ASN A 297 -24.73 4.49 62.84
C ASN A 297 -25.78 5.27 63.64
N THR A 298 -26.93 4.62 63.74
CA THR A 298 -28.09 4.92 64.57
C THR A 298 -27.76 4.86 66.07
N SER A 299 -28.47 5.72 66.82
CA SER A 299 -29.01 5.53 68.18
C SER A 299 -28.08 5.08 69.31
#